data_AF-A0A017SS18-F1
#
_entry.id   AF-A0A017SS18-F1
#
_cell.length_a   1.000
_cell.length_b   1.000
_cell.length_c   1.000
_cell.angle_alpha   90.00
_cell.angle_beta   90.00
_cell.angle_gamma   90.00
#
_symmetry.space_group_name_H-M   'P 1'
#
loop_
_entity.id
_entity.type
_entity.pdbx_description
1 polymer ?
#
loop_
_entity_poly.entity_id
_entity_poly.type
_entity_poly.pdbx_seq_one_letter_code
_entity_poly.pdbx_strand_id
1 'polypeptide(L)'
;MDSLVTTARAIQTQLTTNSTGSNDQYLLVQNLPPEIIDNLIEDKNALDGIPFRFTFERYTGLIKMISADHIAVTRKLAETVLQECLLAGVPNKKEIHWANAGAGAAPTTYKVVTGNNSKDKRKQPDDSFLPLTRQPHGWLTLVIDTCPPESMQRFRKDAKW
;
A
#
# COMPACT_ATOMS: atom_id res chain seq x y z
N MET A 1 2.90 -10.59 18.30
CA MET A 1 1.99 -10.23 17.19
C MET A 1 0.59 -9.85 17.67
N ASP A 2 0.06 -10.48 18.71
CA ASP A 2 -1.32 -10.26 19.19
C ASP A 2 -1.66 -8.81 19.52
N SER A 3 -0.73 -8.08 20.16
CA SER A 3 -0.89 -6.65 20.42
C SER A 3 -0.96 -5.82 19.13
N LEU A 4 -0.26 -6.22 18.07
CA LEU A 4 -0.28 -5.54 16.78
C LEU A 4 -1.62 -5.76 16.08
N VAL A 5 -2.11 -7.00 16.06
CA VAL A 5 -3.41 -7.38 15.48
C VAL A 5 -4.55 -6.65 16.20
N THR A 6 -4.51 -6.60 17.53
CA THR A 6 -5.53 -5.90 18.34
C THR A 6 -5.61 -4.41 17.99
N THR A 7 -4.47 -3.74 17.91
CA THR A 7 -4.41 -2.31 17.55
C THR A 7 -4.85 -2.09 16.10
N ALA A 8 -4.42 -2.93 15.16
CA ALA A 8 -4.85 -2.87 13.76
C ALA A 8 -6.37 -2.99 13.64
N ARG A 9 -6.98 -3.91 14.38
CA ARG A 9 -8.44 -4.12 14.39
C ARG A 9 -9.20 -2.91 14.95
N ALA A 10 -8.66 -2.28 15.99
CA ALA A 10 -9.26 -1.07 16.57
C ALA A 10 -9.27 0.08 15.54
N ILE A 11 -8.15 0.31 14.85
CA ILE A 11 -8.07 1.32 13.77
C ILE A 11 -9.02 0.97 12.64
N GLN A 12 -9.04 -0.29 12.19
CA GLN A 12 -9.93 -0.72 11.11
C GLN A 12 -11.40 -0.49 11.46
N THR A 13 -11.80 -0.80 12.70
CA THR A 13 -13.15 -0.55 13.18
C THR A 13 -13.49 0.93 13.11
N GLN A 14 -12.60 1.81 13.62
CA GLN A 14 -12.79 3.26 13.58
C GLN A 14 -12.98 3.79 12.16
N LEU A 15 -12.14 3.32 11.22
CA LEU A 15 -12.23 3.70 9.80
C LEU A 15 -13.56 3.27 9.16
N THR A 16 -14.17 2.17 9.61
CA THR A 16 -15.46 1.69 9.08
C THR A 16 -16.68 2.31 9.74
N THR A 17 -16.60 2.68 11.02
CA THR A 17 -17.77 3.13 11.79
C THR A 17 -18.00 4.64 11.76
N ASN A 18 -17.14 5.42 11.08
CA ASN A 18 -17.20 6.90 11.06
C ASN A 18 -17.40 7.50 12.46
N SER A 19 -16.80 6.87 13.48
CA SER A 19 -16.89 7.35 14.85
C SER A 19 -16.18 8.69 14.98
N THR A 20 -16.68 9.58 15.84
CA THR A 20 -16.21 10.98 16.05
C THR A 20 -14.77 11.14 16.58
N GLY A 21 -13.95 10.08 16.54
CA GLY A 21 -12.54 10.09 16.89
C GLY A 21 -11.62 10.35 15.69
N SER A 22 -10.32 10.47 15.97
CA SER A 22 -9.28 10.61 14.95
C SER A 22 -9.24 9.38 14.04
N ASN A 23 -9.73 9.49 12.81
CA ASN A 23 -9.65 8.46 11.76
C ASN A 23 -8.23 8.41 11.12
N ASP A 24 -7.18 8.39 11.95
CA ASP A 24 -5.81 8.18 11.47
C ASP A 24 -5.65 6.70 11.11
N GLN A 25 -5.45 6.41 9.82
CA GLN A 25 -5.33 5.04 9.32
C GLN A 25 -3.94 4.43 9.56
N TYR A 26 -3.02 5.17 10.17
CA TYR A 26 -1.63 4.77 10.28
C TYR A 26 -1.25 4.29 11.68
N LEU A 27 -0.51 3.20 11.72
CA LEU A 27 0.13 2.64 12.91
C LEU A 27 1.64 2.64 12.75
N LEU A 28 2.33 3.37 13.63
CA LEU A 28 3.79 3.33 13.71
C LEU A 28 4.23 2.22 14.67
N VAL A 29 5.09 1.33 14.21
CA VAL A 29 5.66 0.24 15.00
C VAL A 29 7.17 0.39 15.00
N GLN A 30 7.75 0.45 16.20
CA GLN A 30 9.19 0.53 16.40
C GLN A 30 9.74 -0.83 16.83
N ASN A 31 11.04 -1.04 16.60
CA ASN A 31 11.77 -2.25 17.00
C ASN A 31 11.13 -3.55 16.47
N LEU A 32 10.67 -3.53 15.21
CA LEU A 32 10.17 -4.72 14.54
C LEU A 32 11.30 -5.73 14.32
N PRO A 33 11.15 -6.99 14.80
CA PRO A 33 12.07 -8.06 14.47
C PRO A 33 12.05 -8.36 12.96
N PRO A 34 13.19 -8.78 12.35
CA PRO A 34 13.26 -9.12 10.94
C PRO A 34 12.19 -10.13 10.48
N GLU A 35 11.94 -11.16 11.29
CA GLU A 35 10.93 -12.19 11.00
C GLU A 35 9.50 -11.61 10.88
N ILE A 36 9.20 -10.57 11.66
CA ILE A 36 7.90 -9.90 11.58
C ILE A 36 7.84 -8.98 10.36
N ILE A 37 8.95 -8.34 9.99
CA ILE A 37 9.04 -7.55 8.75
C ILE A 37 8.78 -8.44 7.55
N ASP A 38 9.46 -9.58 7.46
CA ASP A 38 9.29 -10.53 6.36
C ASP A 38 7.84 -11.03 6.29
N ASN A 39 7.25 -11.36 7.44
CA ASN A 39 5.84 -11.75 7.51
C ASN A 39 4.89 -10.64 7.02
N LEU A 40 5.10 -9.38 7.42
CA LEU A 40 4.31 -8.22 6.96
C LEU A 40 4.52 -7.90 5.47
N ILE A 41 5.63 -8.35 4.86
CA ILE A 41 5.89 -8.19 3.43
C ILE A 41 5.21 -9.29 2.62
N GLU A 42 5.34 -10.54 3.06
CA GLU A 42 4.98 -11.72 2.28
C GLU A 42 3.53 -12.18 2.51
N ASP A 43 3.03 -12.09 3.74
CA ASP A 43 1.70 -12.57 4.11
C ASP A 43 0.67 -11.43 4.18
N LYS A 44 -0.27 -11.45 3.23
CA LYS A 44 -1.42 -10.52 3.19
C LYS A 44 -2.34 -10.68 4.40
N ASN A 45 -2.27 -11.82 5.09
CA ASN A 45 -3.07 -12.14 6.27
C ASN A 45 -2.28 -12.00 7.58
N ALA A 46 -1.07 -11.42 7.55
CA ALA A 46 -0.22 -11.25 8.74
C ALA A 46 -0.92 -10.49 9.90
N LEU A 47 -1.98 -9.74 9.60
CA LEU A 47 -2.81 -9.02 10.56
C LEU A 47 -4.23 -9.62 10.71
N ASP A 48 -4.34 -10.95 10.66
CA ASP A 48 -5.60 -11.68 10.85
C ASP A 48 -6.70 -11.22 9.87
N GLY A 49 -6.35 -11.19 8.60
CA GLY A 49 -7.24 -10.81 7.48
C GLY A 49 -7.52 -9.31 7.35
N ILE A 50 -6.94 -8.44 8.20
CA ILE A 50 -7.09 -6.99 8.08
C ILE A 50 -6.25 -6.49 6.88
N PRO A 51 -6.85 -5.85 5.86
CA PRO A 51 -6.08 -5.33 4.74
C PRO A 51 -5.16 -4.18 5.15
N PHE A 52 -3.89 -4.24 4.74
CA PHE A 52 -2.91 -3.21 5.07
C PHE A 52 -1.92 -2.93 3.92
N ARG A 53 -1.17 -1.84 4.05
CA ARG A 53 0.06 -1.56 3.30
C ARG A 53 1.20 -1.23 4.25
N PHE A 54 2.38 -1.70 3.90
CA PHE A 54 3.55 -1.60 4.75
C PHE A 54 4.66 -0.76 4.12
N THR A 55 5.10 0.24 4.87
CA THR A 55 6.34 0.99 4.65
C THR A 55 7.28 0.64 5.79
N PHE A 56 8.55 0.38 5.51
CA PHE A 56 9.54 0.19 6.58
C PHE A 56 10.89 0.77 6.23
N GLU A 57 11.65 1.10 7.28
CA GLU A 57 13.05 1.48 7.22
C GLU A 57 13.76 0.82 8.41
N ARG A 58 14.70 -0.07 8.11
CA ARG A 58 15.36 -0.92 9.12
C ARG A 58 14.33 -1.65 9.98
N TYR A 59 14.30 -1.35 11.29
CA TYR A 59 13.42 -1.99 12.28
C TYR A 59 12.18 -1.14 12.60
N THR A 60 11.90 -0.10 11.82
CA THR A 60 10.73 0.76 12.03
C THR A 60 9.75 0.57 10.87
N GLY A 61 8.51 0.22 11.23
CA GLY A 61 7.43 -0.01 10.29
C GLY A 61 6.33 1.05 10.44
N LEU A 62 5.81 1.51 9.32
CA LEU A 62 4.58 2.28 9.24
C LEU A 62 3.56 1.43 8.49
N ILE A 63 2.51 1.03 9.20
CA ILE A 63 1.45 0.20 8.67
C ILE A 63 0.24 1.09 8.43
N LYS A 64 -0.24 1.10 7.19
CA LYS A 64 -1.44 1.80 6.78
C LYS A 64 -2.59 0.81 6.69
N MET A 65 -3.66 1.03 7.45
CA MET A 65 -4.89 0.24 7.40
C MET A 65 -5.71 0.63 6.18
N ILE A 66 -6.33 -0.36 5.55
CA ILE A 66 -7.04 -0.20 4.29
C ILE A 66 -8.51 -0.59 4.48
N SER A 67 -9.41 0.38 4.33
CA SER A 67 -10.87 0.15 4.39
C SER A 67 -11.42 -0.37 3.05
N ALA A 68 -12.63 -0.92 3.07
CA ALA A 68 -13.30 -1.36 1.84
C ALA A 68 -13.52 -0.20 0.85
N ASP A 69 -13.91 0.98 1.35
CA ASP A 69 -14.09 2.18 0.54
C ASP A 69 -12.78 2.63 -0.11
N HIS A 70 -11.68 2.55 0.63
CA HIS A 70 -10.34 2.85 0.13
C HIS A 70 -9.97 1.93 -1.05
N ILE A 71 -10.21 0.62 -0.91
CA ILE A 71 -9.99 -0.37 -1.99
C ILE A 71 -10.85 -0.01 -3.21
N ALA A 72 -12.14 0.29 -3.00
CA ALA A 72 -13.06 0.61 -4.09
C ALA A 72 -12.64 1.86 -4.85
N VAL A 73 -12.25 2.94 -4.16
CA VAL A 73 -11.81 4.20 -4.79
C VAL A 73 -10.50 4.01 -5.54
N THR A 74 -9.52 3.35 -4.92
CA THR A 74 -8.22 3.04 -5.53
C THR A 74 -8.42 2.23 -6.82
N ARG A 75 -9.24 1.18 -6.74
CA ARG A 75 -9.48 0.28 -7.88
C ARG A 75 -10.22 0.98 -9.01
N LYS A 76 -11.25 1.78 -8.69
CA LYS A 76 -11.98 2.56 -9.68
C LYS A 76 -11.06 3.51 -10.44
N LEU A 77 -10.14 4.18 -9.75
CA LEU A 77 -9.16 5.05 -10.41
C LEU A 77 -8.21 4.26 -11.33
N ALA A 78 -7.69 3.13 -10.86
CA ALA A 78 -6.85 2.26 -11.69
C ALA A 78 -7.58 1.77 -12.96
N GLU A 79 -8.87 1.44 -12.84
CA GLU A 79 -9.73 1.04 -13.96
C GLU A 79 -9.99 2.18 -14.95
N THR A 80 -10.24 3.39 -14.44
CA THR A 80 -10.35 4.58 -15.31
C THR A 80 -9.05 4.81 -16.09
N VAL A 81 -7.90 4.76 -15.41
CA VAL A 81 -6.59 4.91 -16.09
C VAL A 81 -6.41 3.84 -17.17
N LEU A 82 -6.74 2.59 -16.86
CA LEU A 82 -6.68 1.49 -17.83
C LEU A 82 -7.60 1.77 -19.04
N GLN A 83 -8.82 2.23 -18.81
CA GLN A 83 -9.77 2.55 -19.87
C GLN A 83 -9.25 3.66 -20.78
N GLU A 84 -8.71 4.73 -20.22
CA GLU A 84 -8.13 5.83 -20.98
C GLU A 84 -6.90 5.39 -21.80
N CYS A 85 -6.04 4.53 -21.25
CA CYS A 85 -4.92 3.96 -22.02
C CYS A 85 -5.40 3.15 -23.23
N LEU A 86 -6.48 2.37 -23.08
CA LEU A 86 -7.05 1.60 -24.19
C LEU A 86 -7.65 2.52 -25.26
N LEU A 87 -8.37 3.58 -24.85
CA LEU A 87 -8.92 4.58 -25.77
C LEU A 87 -7.83 5.36 -26.52
N ALA A 88 -6.69 5.59 -25.87
CA ALA A 88 -5.51 6.21 -26.49
C ALA A 88 -4.73 5.28 -27.43
N GLY A 89 -5.17 4.03 -27.62
CA GLY A 89 -4.58 3.09 -28.57
C GLY A 89 -3.45 2.22 -28.00
N VAL A 90 -3.30 2.10 -26.69
CA VAL A 90 -2.39 1.10 -26.10
C VAL A 90 -2.93 -0.30 -26.46
N PRO A 91 -2.19 -1.07 -27.27
CA PRO A 91 -2.78 -2.12 -28.11
C PRO A 91 -3.18 -3.39 -27.34
N ASN A 92 -2.73 -3.58 -26.09
CA ASN A 92 -3.02 -4.79 -25.35
C ASN A 92 -3.07 -4.61 -23.83
N LYS A 93 -4.11 -5.16 -23.18
CA LYS A 93 -4.18 -5.30 -21.71
C LYS A 93 -2.96 -6.04 -21.13
N LYS A 94 -2.29 -6.89 -21.91
CA LYS A 94 -1.05 -7.58 -21.50
C LYS A 94 0.13 -6.64 -21.29
N GLU A 95 0.13 -5.47 -21.93
CA GLU A 95 1.19 -4.46 -21.74
C GLU A 95 0.98 -3.64 -20.46
N ILE A 96 -0.23 -3.71 -19.89
CA ILE A 96 -0.67 -2.96 -18.73
C ILE A 96 -0.85 -3.90 -17.54
N HIS A 97 0.07 -3.86 -16.58
CA HIS A 97 -0.05 -4.63 -15.34
C HIS A 97 -0.24 -3.71 -14.15
N TRP A 98 -1.19 -4.08 -13.30
CA TRP A 98 -1.46 -3.45 -12.02
C TRP A 98 -1.09 -4.42 -10.91
N ALA A 99 -0.08 -4.08 -10.10
CA ALA A 99 0.55 -5.00 -9.17
C ALA A 99 -0.38 -5.47 -8.03
N ASN A 100 -1.45 -4.72 -7.72
CA ASN A 100 -2.43 -5.11 -6.70
C ASN A 100 -3.80 -5.50 -7.28
N ALA A 101 -3.94 -5.58 -8.61
CA ALA A 101 -5.15 -6.02 -9.28
C ALA A 101 -5.22 -7.55 -9.39
N GLY A 102 -5.55 -8.24 -8.29
CA GLY A 102 -5.91 -9.65 -8.33
C GLY A 102 -5.57 -10.46 -7.08
N ALA A 103 -6.43 -11.42 -6.77
CA ALA A 103 -6.18 -12.47 -5.80
C ALA A 103 -5.09 -13.42 -6.34
N GLY A 104 -3.82 -13.07 -6.12
CA GLY A 104 -2.68 -13.93 -6.51
C GLY A 104 -1.35 -13.20 -6.76
N ALA A 105 -1.37 -11.87 -6.94
CA ALA A 105 -0.12 -11.11 -7.04
C ALA A 105 0.50 -10.92 -5.64
N ALA A 106 1.77 -11.32 -5.46
CA ALA A 106 2.49 -11.10 -4.22
C ALA A 106 2.58 -9.58 -3.91
N PRO A 107 2.53 -9.14 -2.64
CA PRO A 107 2.74 -7.74 -2.31
C PRO A 107 4.16 -7.31 -2.70
N THR A 108 4.31 -6.59 -3.81
CA THR A 108 5.64 -6.13 -4.22
C THR A 108 6.02 -4.90 -3.40
N THR A 109 7.06 -5.04 -2.57
CA THR A 109 7.73 -3.89 -1.95
C THR A 109 8.72 -3.26 -2.91
N TYR A 110 8.72 -1.93 -3.02
CA TYR A 110 9.67 -1.20 -3.85
C TYR A 110 10.58 -0.34 -3.00
N LYS A 111 11.83 -0.14 -3.46
CA LYS A 111 12.78 0.77 -2.81
C LYS A 111 12.29 2.21 -2.98
N VAL A 112 12.40 3.02 -1.93
CA VAL A 112 12.10 4.45 -1.98
C VAL A 112 13.36 5.20 -2.41
N VAL A 113 13.29 6.02 -3.46
CA VAL A 113 14.43 6.78 -4.01
C VAL A 113 14.49 8.17 -3.37
N THR A 114 14.73 8.23 -2.07
CA THR A 114 14.87 9.54 -1.38
C THR A 114 16.25 9.68 -0.73
N GLY A 115 17.18 10.32 -1.44
CA GLY A 115 18.48 10.80 -0.91
C GLY A 115 19.42 9.73 -0.34
N ASN A 116 20.66 10.14 -0.04
CA ASN A 116 21.81 9.27 0.29
C ASN A 116 21.62 8.30 1.49
N ASN A 117 20.54 8.42 2.27
CA ASN A 117 20.33 7.67 3.52
C ASN A 117 19.24 6.58 3.46
N SER A 118 18.52 6.41 2.33
CA SER A 118 17.33 5.55 2.24
C SER A 118 17.58 4.12 1.74
N LYS A 119 18.83 3.60 1.78
CA LYS A 119 19.19 2.29 1.18
C LYS A 119 18.30 1.12 1.64
N ASP A 120 17.72 1.24 2.84
CA ASP A 120 16.91 0.19 3.48
C ASP A 120 15.42 0.52 3.54
N LYS A 121 14.97 1.65 2.96
CA LYS A 121 13.56 2.03 2.97
C LYS A 121 12.81 1.36 1.82
N ARG A 122 11.75 0.62 2.16
CA ARG A 122 10.86 -0.01 1.18
C ARG A 122 9.40 0.27 1.50
N LYS A 123 8.56 0.28 0.46
CA LYS A 123 7.15 0.62 0.56
C LYS A 123 6.28 -0.23 -0.38
N GLN A 124 5.09 -0.58 0.09
CA GLN A 124 4.02 -1.17 -0.71
C GLN A 124 3.00 -0.10 -1.13
N PRO A 125 2.64 0.00 -2.42
CA PRO A 125 1.64 0.96 -2.91
C PRO A 125 0.23 0.44 -2.67
N ASP A 126 -0.78 1.31 -2.63
CA ASP A 126 -2.18 0.84 -2.60
C ASP A 126 -2.52 0.12 -3.91
N ASP A 127 -2.18 0.73 -5.04
CA ASP A 127 -2.09 0.09 -6.36
C ASP A 127 -0.97 0.74 -7.19
N SER A 128 -0.44 0.02 -8.16
CA SER A 128 0.64 0.54 -8.98
C SER A 128 0.68 -0.07 -10.36
N PHE A 129 1.04 0.75 -11.32
CA PHE A 129 1.17 0.37 -12.72
C PHE A 129 2.63 0.09 -13.05
N LEU A 130 2.84 -1.10 -13.62
CA LEU A 130 4.10 -1.58 -14.14
C LEU A 130 3.95 -1.93 -15.63
N PRO A 131 4.65 -1.24 -16.54
CA PRO A 131 4.71 -1.67 -17.93
C PRO A 131 5.42 -3.01 -18.05
N LEU A 132 5.10 -3.80 -19.07
CA LEU A 132 5.65 -5.15 -19.28
C LEU A 132 7.19 -5.19 -19.24
N THR A 133 7.85 -4.17 -19.79
CA THR A 133 9.32 -4.04 -19.80
C THR A 133 9.95 -3.88 -18.42
N ARG A 134 9.15 -3.66 -17.37
CA ARG A 134 9.58 -3.44 -15.98
C ARG A 134 9.00 -4.45 -15.00
N GLN A 135 8.45 -5.57 -15.48
CA GLN A 135 7.93 -6.63 -14.62
C GLN A 135 9.00 -7.70 -14.32
N PRO A 136 8.91 -8.41 -13.17
CA PRO A 136 8.03 -8.15 -12.02
C PRO A 136 8.59 -7.10 -11.05
N HIS A 137 9.89 -6.78 -11.14
CA HIS A 137 10.66 -6.11 -10.08
C HIS A 137 11.27 -4.76 -10.52
N GLY A 138 10.68 -4.11 -11.52
CA GLY A 138 11.14 -2.82 -12.02
C GLY A 138 10.56 -1.63 -11.25
N TRP A 139 10.94 -0.43 -11.68
CA TRP A 139 10.45 0.82 -11.11
C TRP A 139 9.00 1.07 -11.50
N LEU A 140 8.19 1.40 -10.48
CA LEU A 140 6.82 1.85 -10.64
C LEU A 140 6.76 3.03 -11.61
N THR A 141 5.87 2.93 -12.60
CA THR A 141 5.64 4.05 -13.54
C THR A 141 4.57 5.00 -13.01
N LEU A 142 3.55 4.44 -12.35
CA LEU A 142 2.51 5.19 -11.66
C LEU A 142 2.15 4.48 -10.37
N VAL A 143 1.99 5.26 -9.30
CA VAL A 143 1.50 4.78 -8.00
C VAL A 143 0.19 5.48 -7.70
N ILE A 144 -0.80 4.71 -7.28
CA ILE A 144 -2.02 5.23 -6.69
C ILE A 144 -1.92 4.95 -5.20
N ASP A 145 -1.98 6.02 -4.42
CA ASP A 145 -2.21 5.96 -2.99
C ASP A 145 -3.47 6.79 -2.67
N THR A 146 -4.36 6.27 -1.84
CA THR A 146 -5.57 6.96 -1.36
C THR A 146 -5.59 7.03 0.17
N CYS A 147 -6.36 7.96 0.71
CA CYS A 147 -6.33 8.30 2.13
C CYS A 147 -7.58 9.08 2.54
N PRO A 148 -8.14 8.83 3.75
CA PRO A 148 -9.19 9.67 4.29
C PRO A 148 -8.66 11.08 4.63
N PRO A 149 -9.51 12.12 4.59
CA PRO A 149 -9.10 13.51 4.83
C PRO A 149 -8.34 13.72 6.15
N GLU A 150 -8.73 13.00 7.20
CA GLU A 150 -8.17 13.08 8.55
C GLU A 150 -6.69 12.66 8.58
N SER A 151 -6.29 11.78 7.68
CA SER A 151 -4.93 11.25 7.57
C SER A 151 -4.06 12.06 6.58
N MET A 152 -4.59 13.12 5.95
CA MET A 152 -3.98 13.82 4.81
C MET A 152 -2.58 14.38 5.09
N GLN A 153 -2.35 14.95 6.27
CA GLN A 153 -1.04 15.52 6.60
C GLN A 153 0.05 14.44 6.67
N ARG A 154 -0.27 13.28 7.26
CA ARG A 154 0.64 12.14 7.34
C ARG A 154 0.81 11.49 5.98
N PHE A 155 -0.29 11.35 5.24
CA PHE A 155 -0.29 10.85 3.87
C PHE A 155 0.67 11.62 2.96
N ARG A 156 0.67 12.96 2.99
CA ARG A 156 1.62 13.76 2.18
C ARG A 156 3.09 13.48 2.49
N LYS A 157 3.41 13.06 3.73
CA LYS A 157 4.76 12.67 4.11
C LYS A 157 5.10 11.25 3.62
N ASP A 158 4.13 10.34 3.73
CA ASP A 158 4.27 8.93 3.33
C ASP A 158 4.20 8.72 1.81
N ALA A 159 3.44 9.54 1.07
CA ALA A 159 3.28 9.48 -0.39
C ALA A 159 4.55 9.84 -1.17
N LYS A 160 5.68 10.09 -0.49
CA LYS A 160 6.98 10.31 -1.12
C LYS A 160 7.64 8.97 -1.41
N TRP A 161 7.87 8.71 -2.69
CA TRP A 161 8.47 7.51 -3.27
C TRP A 161 9.88 7.78 -3.79
#